data_AF-A0A0E0CTD9-F1
#
_entry.id   AF-A0A0E0CTD9-F1
#
_cell.length_a   1.000
_cell.length_b   1.000
_cell.length_c   1.000
_cell.angle_alpha   90.00
_cell.angle_beta   90.00
_cell.angle_gamma   90.00
#
_symmetry.space_group_name_H-M   'P 1'
#
loop_
_entity.id
_entity.type
_entity.pdbx_description
1 polymer ?
#
loop_
_entity_poly.entity_id
_entity_poly.type
_entity_poly.pdbx_seq_one_letter_code
_entity_poly.pdbx_strand_id
1 'polypeptide(L)'
;MERKRVLVVGGSGYLGQHLLAALAAGGEVSVDVAFTHHRDTPPQPLLHALPGLRAFRVDLRSGDGLHAVSESFGQVDRGVASPPDISMDITKLTQMLGIKPISFQDGVRATLAAEAST
;
A
#
# COMPACT_ATOMS: atom_id res chain seq x y z
N MET A 1 6.56 3.18 24.78
CA MET A 1 5.34 3.06 23.96
C MET A 1 5.43 1.78 23.17
N GLU A 2 4.37 0.98 23.10
CA GLU A 2 4.34 -0.26 22.32
C GLU A 2 4.31 0.08 20.82
N ARG A 3 5.20 -0.54 20.04
CA ARG A 3 5.30 -0.33 18.60
C ARG A 3 4.25 -1.20 17.90
N LYS A 4 3.30 -0.57 17.20
CA LYS A 4 2.22 -1.29 16.52
C LYS A 4 2.71 -1.91 15.21
N ARG A 5 2.25 -3.11 14.89
CA ARG A 5 2.57 -3.85 13.67
C ARG A 5 1.43 -3.74 12.66
N VAL A 6 1.72 -3.16 11.50
CA VAL A 6 0.77 -2.94 10.41
C VAL A 6 1.18 -3.78 9.22
N LEU A 7 0.24 -4.57 8.69
CA LEU A 7 0.41 -5.30 7.43
C LEU A 7 -0.46 -4.67 6.35
N VAL A 8 0.18 -4.20 5.27
CA VAL A 8 -0.50 -3.71 4.07
C VAL A 8 -0.63 -4.87 3.06
N VAL A 9 -1.84 -5.38 2.90
CA VAL A 9 -2.13 -6.41 1.90
C VAL A 9 -2.08 -5.77 0.53
N GLY A 10 -1.39 -6.36 -0.45
CA GLY A 10 -1.25 -5.79 -1.79
C GLY A 10 -0.37 -4.52 -1.82
N GLY A 11 0.55 -4.37 -0.87
CA GLY A 11 1.36 -3.15 -0.73
C GLY A 11 2.29 -2.85 -1.91
N SER A 12 2.58 -3.82 -2.77
CA SER A 12 3.33 -3.57 -4.02
C SER A 12 2.49 -2.93 -5.13
N GLY A 13 1.18 -2.79 -4.95
CA GLY A 13 0.28 -2.13 -5.89
C GLY A 13 0.29 -0.61 -5.75
N TYR A 14 -0.35 0.10 -6.69
CA TYR A 14 -0.31 1.56 -6.78
C TYR A 14 -0.78 2.28 -5.50
N LEU A 15 -1.93 1.88 -4.95
CA LEU A 15 -2.42 2.49 -3.70
C LEU A 15 -1.60 2.02 -2.49
N GLY A 16 -1.20 0.74 -2.48
CA GLY A 16 -0.42 0.12 -1.43
C GLY A 16 0.91 0.84 -1.17
N GLN A 17 1.66 1.18 -2.22
CA GLN A 17 2.94 1.88 -2.07
C GLN A 17 2.78 3.30 -1.48
N HIS A 18 1.69 4.00 -1.78
CA HIS A 18 1.42 5.33 -1.22
C HIS A 18 1.06 5.23 0.27
N LEU A 19 0.29 4.22 0.65
CA LEU A 19 0.02 3.93 2.06
C LEU A 19 1.30 3.54 2.81
N LEU A 20 2.14 2.70 2.21
CA LEU A 20 3.44 2.34 2.80
C LEU A 20 4.34 3.56 2.99
N ALA A 21 4.40 4.46 2.00
CA ALA A 21 5.17 5.69 2.11
C ALA A 21 4.64 6.59 3.24
N ALA A 22 3.32 6.73 3.37
CA ALA A 22 2.71 7.51 4.46
C ALA A 22 2.98 6.91 5.85
N LEU A 23 2.86 5.59 5.98
CA LEU A 23 3.17 4.89 7.24
C LEU A 23 4.66 4.96 7.59
N ALA A 24 5.55 4.87 6.59
CA ALA A 24 7.00 4.96 6.76
C ALA A 24 7.49 6.39 7.07
N ALA A 25 6.81 7.42 6.53
CA ALA A 25 7.08 8.82 6.88
C ALA A 25 6.81 9.14 8.35
N GLY A 26 6.04 8.27 9.04
CA GLY A 26 5.77 8.36 10.46
C GLY A 26 4.65 9.34 10.82
N GLY A 27 4.32 9.38 12.10
CA GLY A 27 3.31 10.23 12.72
C GLY A 27 3.48 10.19 14.25
N GLU A 28 2.44 10.53 15.01
CA GLU A 28 2.50 10.48 16.49
C GLU A 28 2.76 9.07 17.05
N VAL A 29 2.53 8.02 16.25
CA VAL A 29 2.70 6.62 16.66
C VAL A 29 3.79 5.95 15.83
N SER A 30 4.80 5.37 16.49
CA SER A 30 5.79 4.51 15.85
C SER A 30 5.17 3.17 15.45
N VAL A 31 5.32 2.80 14.17
CA VAL A 31 4.78 1.56 13.62
C VAL A 31 5.88 0.73 12.94
N ASP A 32 5.78 -0.59 13.10
CA ASP A 32 6.43 -1.58 12.24
C ASP A 32 5.53 -1.83 11.04
N VAL A 33 6.08 -1.76 9.83
CA VAL A 33 5.28 -1.90 8.61
C VAL A 33 5.82 -3.04 7.77
N ALA A 34 4.92 -3.92 7.37
CA ALA A 34 5.15 -4.96 6.37
C ALA A 34 4.10 -4.91 5.28
N PHE A 35 4.36 -5.57 4.16
CA PHE A 35 3.40 -5.69 3.08
C PHE A 35 3.44 -7.03 2.37
N THR A 36 2.33 -7.37 1.71
CA THR A 36 2.24 -8.55 0.85
C THR A 36 2.34 -8.20 -0.64
N HIS A 37 2.90 -9.12 -1.44
CA HIS A 37 2.93 -9.07 -2.90
C HIS A 37 2.73 -10.46 -3.51
N HIS A 38 2.30 -10.54 -4.78
CA HIS A 38 2.07 -11.81 -5.47
C HIS A 38 3.25 -12.26 -6.36
N ARG A 39 4.21 -11.37 -6.66
CA ARG A 39 5.35 -11.65 -7.56
C ARG A 39 6.37 -12.61 -6.93
N ASP A 40 7.08 -13.38 -7.76
CA ASP A 40 8.13 -14.30 -7.31
C ASP A 40 9.27 -13.58 -6.59
N THR A 41 9.65 -12.41 -7.08
CA THR A 41 10.70 -11.57 -6.48
C THR A 41 10.07 -10.38 -5.75
N PRO A 42 10.60 -10.00 -4.57
CA PRO A 42 10.14 -8.82 -3.87
C PRO A 42 10.39 -7.55 -4.69
N PRO A 43 9.54 -6.51 -4.56
CA PRO A 43 9.68 -5.29 -5.33
C PRO A 43 10.86 -4.45 -4.83
N GLN A 44 12.06 -4.74 -5.36
CA GLN A 44 13.31 -4.09 -4.96
C GLN A 44 13.26 -2.56 -5.01
N PRO A 45 12.66 -1.91 -6.04
CA PRO A 45 12.55 -0.45 -6.04
C PRO A 45 11.80 0.11 -4.81
N LEU A 46 10.77 -0.58 -4.35
CA LEU A 46 10.00 -0.18 -3.17
C LEU A 46 10.78 -0.39 -1.87
N LEU A 47 11.50 -1.51 -1.75
CA LEU A 47 12.34 -1.79 -0.59
C LEU A 47 13.55 -0.84 -0.49
N HIS A 48 14.11 -0.43 -1.62
CA HIS A 48 15.16 0.58 -1.68
C HIS A 48 14.65 1.97 -1.28
N ALA A 49 13.44 2.34 -1.73
CA ALA A 49 12.84 3.64 -1.42
C ALA A 49 12.40 3.76 0.04
N LEU A 50 11.96 2.66 0.66
CA LEU A 50 11.42 2.61 2.01
C LEU A 50 12.18 1.56 2.85
N PRO A 51 13.42 1.88 3.29
CA PRO A 51 14.23 0.95 4.06
C PRO A 51 13.55 0.62 5.40
N GLY A 52 13.56 -0.66 5.78
CA GLY A 52 12.92 -1.16 7.00
C GLY A 52 11.56 -1.82 6.79
N LEU A 53 10.97 -1.72 5.60
CA LEU A 53 9.80 -2.52 5.24
C LEU A 53 10.16 -4.00 5.10
N ARG A 54 9.24 -4.87 5.53
CA ARG A 54 9.29 -6.32 5.28
C ARG A 54 8.28 -6.70 4.19
N ALA A 55 8.75 -7.45 3.20
CA ALA A 55 7.92 -7.94 2.10
C ALA A 55 7.62 -9.43 2.28
N PHE A 56 6.36 -9.80 2.10
CA PHE A 56 5.90 -11.19 2.16
C PHE A 56 5.27 -11.58 0.83
N ARG A 57 5.81 -12.61 0.19
CA ARG A 57 5.14 -13.22 -0.96
C ARG A 57 3.94 -14.01 -0.46
N VAL A 58 2.74 -13.66 -0.91
CA VAL A 58 1.50 -14.31 -0.50
C VAL A 58 0.60 -14.50 -1.72
N ASP A 59 0.06 -15.70 -1.88
CA ASP A 59 -1.14 -15.92 -2.69
C ASP A 59 -2.36 -15.84 -1.77
N LEU A 60 -3.14 -14.76 -1.91
CA LEU A 60 -4.32 -14.53 -1.08
C LEU A 60 -5.51 -15.41 -1.46
N ARG A 61 -5.49 -16.04 -2.64
CA ARG A 61 -6.55 -16.96 -3.09
C ARG A 61 -6.38 -18.34 -2.46
N SER A 62 -5.15 -18.87 -2.45
CA SER A 62 -4.85 -20.16 -1.82
C SER A 62 -4.52 -20.01 -0.33
N GLY A 63 -4.06 -18.84 0.10
CA GLY A 63 -3.51 -18.60 1.44
C GLY A 63 -2.02 -18.94 1.55
N ASP A 64 -1.37 -19.37 0.47
CA ASP A 64 0.05 -19.73 0.48
C ASP A 64 0.91 -18.54 0.86
N GLY A 65 1.87 -18.77 1.75
CA GLY A 65 2.79 -17.75 2.27
C GLY A 65 2.27 -16.92 3.46
N LEU A 66 1.00 -17.07 3.87
CA LEU A 66 0.48 -16.34 5.04
C LEU A 66 1.17 -16.72 6.36
N HIS A 67 1.62 -17.98 6.53
CA HIS A 67 2.31 -18.43 7.75
C HIS A 67 3.62 -17.65 8.00
N ALA A 68 4.35 -17.31 6.93
CA ALA A 68 5.60 -16.55 7.02
C ALA A 68 5.40 -15.15 7.62
N VAL A 69 4.20 -14.57 7.44
CA VAL A 69 3.84 -13.30 8.09
C VAL A 69 3.83 -13.47 9.60
N SER A 70 3.12 -14.47 10.12
CA SER A 70 3.06 -14.70 11.57
C SER A 70 4.41 -15.09 12.17
N GLU A 71 5.21 -15.89 11.47
CA GLU A 71 6.51 -16.37 11.95
C GLU A 71 7.57 -15.27 12.00
N SER A 72 7.61 -14.41 10.99
CA SER A 72 8.64 -13.37 10.87
C SER A 72 8.19 -12.01 11.41
N PHE A 73 6.91 -11.68 11.28
CA PHE A 73 6.34 -10.39 11.67
C PHE A 73 5.60 -10.44 13.01
N GLY A 74 5.21 -11.62 13.48
CA GLY A 74 4.42 -11.80 14.70
C GLY A 74 2.93 -11.49 14.49
N GLN A 75 2.20 -11.37 15.59
CA GLN A 75 0.79 -11.00 15.57
C GLN A 75 0.62 -9.57 15.04
N VAL A 76 -0.27 -9.40 14.06
CA VAL A 76 -0.58 -8.13 13.39
C VAL A 76 -1.70 -7.42 14.15
N ASP A 77 -1.52 -6.13 14.46
CA ASP A 77 -2.51 -5.33 15.20
C ASP A 77 -3.64 -4.82 14.30
N ARG A 78 -3.33 -4.55 13.02
CA ARG A 78 -4.25 -4.00 12.02
C ARG A 78 -3.88 -4.49 10.62
N GLY A 79 -4.88 -4.96 9.87
CA GLY A 79 -4.74 -5.27 8.44
C GLY A 79 -5.37 -4.18 7.58
N VAL A 80 -4.70 -3.80 6.50
CA VAL A 80 -5.30 -2.94 5.46
C VAL A 80 -5.50 -3.76 4.20
N ALA A 81 -6.75 -3.97 3.81
CA ALA A 81 -7.09 -4.62 2.56
C ALA A 81 -6.84 -3.64 1.39
N SER A 82 -5.84 -3.91 0.56
CA SER A 82 -5.83 -3.35 -0.80
C SER A 82 -6.82 -4.14 -1.65
N PRO A 83 -7.61 -3.50 -2.51
CA PRO A 83 -8.37 -4.19 -3.54
C PRO A 83 -7.46 -5.14 -4.34
N PRO A 84 -7.94 -6.33 -4.74
CA PRO A 84 -7.18 -7.25 -5.59
C PRO A 84 -6.85 -6.58 -6.93
N ASP A 85 -5.56 -6.54 -7.28
CA ASP A 85 -4.97 -6.23 -8.60
C ASP A 85 -5.85 -5.45 -9.60
N ILE A 86 -6.05 -4.15 -9.34
CA ILE A 86 -6.83 -3.23 -10.20
C ILE A 86 -5.92 -2.35 -11.06
N SER A 87 -5.04 -2.91 -11.89
CA SER A 87 -4.68 -2.17 -13.11
C SER A 87 -5.91 -2.13 -14.02
N MET A 88 -6.95 -1.40 -13.61
CA MET A 88 -8.17 -1.20 -14.36
C MET A 88 -7.78 -0.33 -15.56
N ASP A 89 -8.00 -0.83 -16.76
CA ASP A 89 -7.87 -0.02 -17.96
C ASP A 89 -8.93 1.09 -17.91
N ILE A 90 -8.46 2.32 -17.70
CA ILE A 90 -9.31 3.51 -17.59
C ILE A 90 -9.49 4.24 -18.93
N THR A 91 -9.02 3.67 -20.06
CA THR A 91 -9.10 4.32 -21.38
C THR A 91 -10.54 4.73 -21.72
N LYS A 92 -11.52 3.87 -21.42
CA LYS A 92 -12.93 4.20 -21.65
C LYS A 92 -13.44 5.31 -20.72
N LEU A 93 -12.99 5.32 -19.47
CA LEU A 93 -13.33 6.36 -18.49
C LEU A 93 -12.79 7.74 -18.92
N THR A 94 -11.53 7.80 -19.35
CA THR A 94 -10.91 9.04 -19.81
C THR A 94 -11.56 9.56 -21.09
N GLN A 95 -11.86 8.67 -22.04
CA GLN A 95 -12.58 9.03 -23.27
C GLN A 95 -13.99 9.55 -22.99
N MET A 96 -14.75 8.91 -22.09
CA MET A 96 -16.14 9.28 -21.82
C MET A 96 -16.27 10.56 -20.98
N LEU A 97 -15.39 10.76 -20.00
CA LEU A 97 -15.48 11.89 -19.07
C LEU A 97 -14.63 13.09 -19.49
N GLY A 98 -13.75 12.94 -20.49
CA GLY A 98 -12.82 14.00 -20.90
C GLY A 98 -11.80 14.38 -19.81
N ILE A 99 -11.64 13.54 -18.79
CA ILE A 99 -10.71 13.80 -17.68
C ILE A 99 -9.31 13.29 -18.01
N LYS A 100 -8.30 13.99 -17.52
CA LYS A 100 -6.91 13.53 -17.48
C LYS A 100 -6.57 13.10 -16.05
N PRO A 101 -6.44 11.80 -15.79
CA PRO A 101 -6.01 11.32 -14.48
C PRO A 101 -4.66 11.93 -14.10
N ILE A 102 -4.53 12.31 -12.83
CA ILE A 102 -3.30 12.84 -12.23
C ILE A 102 -2.76 11.84 -11.20
N SER A 103 -1.57 12.08 -10.67
CA SER A 103 -1.01 11.21 -9.65
C SER A 103 -1.90 11.19 -8.40
N PHE A 104 -1.88 10.10 -7.64
CA PHE A 104 -2.61 10.00 -6.37
C PHE A 104 -2.31 11.17 -5.43
N GLN A 105 -1.02 11.54 -5.30
CA GLN A 105 -0.59 12.66 -4.45
C GLN A 105 -1.14 14.00 -4.94
N ASP A 106 -1.11 14.25 -6.25
CA ASP A 106 -1.66 15.48 -6.84
C ASP A 106 -3.19 15.52 -6.69
N GLY A 107 -3.85 14.38 -6.89
CA GLY A 107 -5.29 14.23 -6.69
C GLY A 107 -5.72 14.55 -5.26
N VAL A 108 -5.09 13.89 -4.27
CA VAL A 108 -5.36 14.15 -2.85
C VAL A 108 -5.10 15.62 -2.51
N ARG A 109 -3.97 16.20 -2.96
CA ARG A 109 -3.64 17.61 -2.71
C ARG A 109 -4.70 18.54 -3.29
N ALA A 110 -5.11 18.31 -4.54
CA ALA A 110 -6.12 19.14 -5.21
C ALA A 110 -7.48 19.08 -4.49
N THR A 111 -7.91 17.88 -4.08
CA THR A 111 -9.14 17.70 -3.32
C THR A 111 -9.08 18.42 -1.98
N LEU A 112 -8.02 18.23 -1.18
CA LEU A 112 -7.90 18.87 0.13
C LEU A 112 -7.76 20.39 0.03
N ALA A 113 -7.11 20.91 -1.03
CA ALA A 113 -7.03 22.35 -1.28
C ALA A 113 -8.39 22.97 -1.65
N ALA A 114 -9.24 22.22 -2.36
CA ALA A 114 -10.61 22.64 -2.67
C ALA A 114 -11.48 22.72 -1.42
N GLU A 115 -11.38 21.73 -0.52
CA GLU A 115 -12.11 21.72 0.75
C GLU A 115 -11.66 22.86 1.70
N ALA A 116 -10.36 23.19 1.75
CA ALA A 116 -9.85 24.28 2.58
C ALA A 116 -10.24 25.69 2.09
N SER A 117 -10.80 25.81 0.89
CA SER A 117 -11.23 27.07 0.28
C SER A 117 -12.74 27.32 0.41
N THR A 118 -13.46 26.46 1.13
CA THR A 118 -14.90 26.56 1.41
C THR A 118 -15.13 26.96 2.86
#